data_AF-A0A934HBZ1-F1
#
_entry.id   AF-A0A934HBZ1-F1
#
_cell.length_a   1.000
_cell.length_b   1.000
_cell.length_c   1.000
_cell.angle_alpha   90.00
_cell.angle_beta   90.00
_cell.angle_gamma   90.00
#
_symmetry.space_group_name_H-M   'P 1'
#
loop_
_entity.id
_entity.type
_entity.pdbx_description
1 polymer ?
#
loop_
_entity_poly.entity_id
_entity_poly.type
_entity_poly.pdbx_seq_one_letter_code
_entity_poly.pdbx_strand_id
1 'polypeptide(L)' 'MCEGTAYVVRDGQERKVMENVILIQPEGNEILLADLLGKRQIVRGTIKKIDLLKHLVVIAESAACP' A
#
# COMPACT_ATOMS: atom_id res chain seq x y z
N MET A 1 11.03 4.34 -13.23
CA MET A 1 9.69 3.91 -13.68
C MET A 1 8.66 4.50 -12.75
N CYS A 2 7.45 4.85 -13.19
CA CYS A 2 6.48 5.54 -12.33
C CYS A 2 5.70 4.58 -11.42
N GLU A 3 5.86 3.27 -11.62
CA GLU A 3 5.18 2.23 -10.85
C GLU A 3 5.90 1.94 -9.54
N GLY A 4 5.13 1.70 -8.47
CA GLY A 4 5.64 1.35 -7.14
C GLY A 4 5.16 -0.01 -6.65
N THR A 5 5.81 -0.53 -5.60
CA THR A 5 5.38 -1.72 -4.88
C THR A 5 4.87 -1.33 -3.51
N ALA A 6 3.67 -1.77 -3.16
CA ALA A 6 3.05 -1.52 -1.87
C ALA A 6 3.28 -2.70 -0.91
N TYR A 7 3.72 -2.36 0.29
CA TYR A 7 3.93 -3.27 1.41
C TYR A 7 3.12 -2.81 2.60
N VAL A 8 2.55 -3.77 3.30
CA VAL A 8 1.88 -3.55 4.58
C VAL A 8 2.76 -4.10 5.69
N VAL A 9 2.99 -3.29 6.72
CA VAL A 9 3.71 -3.69 7.94
C VAL A 9 2.69 -4.08 8.99
N ARG A 10 2.76 -5.35 9.41
CA ARG A 10 1.95 -5.90 10.51
C ARG A 10 2.88 -6.64 11.47
N ASP A 11 2.81 -6.33 12.76
CA ASP A 11 3.65 -6.96 13.80
C ASP A 11 5.16 -6.94 13.48
N GLY A 12 5.63 -5.86 12.85
CA GLY A 12 7.03 -5.70 12.44
C GLY A 12 7.43 -6.48 11.17
N GLN A 13 6.52 -7.22 10.54
CA GLN A 13 6.75 -7.93 9.28
C GLN A 13 6.19 -7.16 8.10
N GLU A 14 7.02 -6.96 7.08
CA GLU A 14 6.64 -6.37 5.79
C GLU A 14 6.04 -7.45 4.88
N ARG A 15 4.75 -7.29 4.52
CA ARG A 15 4.07 -8.14 3.56
C ARG A 15 3.77 -7.36 2.29
N LYS A 16 4.28 -7.86 1.16
CA LYS A 16 3.94 -7.31 -0.16
C LYS A 16 2.45 -7.54 -0.42
N VAL A 17 1.72 -6.48 -0.71
CA VAL A 17 0.26 -6.55 -0.98
C VAL A 17 -0.04 -6.39 -2.46
N MET A 18 0.71 -5.50 -3.14
CA MET A 18 0.51 -5.21 -4.55
C MET A 18 1.81 -4.74 -5.23
N GLU A 19 2.01 -5.16 -6.47
CA GLU A 19 3.09 -4.73 -7.35
C GLU A 19 2.51 -3.86 -8.48
N ASN A 20 3.35 -3.05 -9.11
CA ASN A 20 2.99 -2.16 -10.21
C ASN A 20 1.85 -1.17 -9.87
N VAL A 21 1.83 -0.69 -8.63
CA VAL A 21 0.87 0.30 -8.15
C VAL A 21 1.13 1.63 -8.85
N ILE A 22 0.09 2.17 -9.48
CA ILE A 22 0.09 3.47 -10.16
C ILE A 22 -0.78 4.50 -9.43
N LEU A 23 -1.72 4.05 -8.59
CA LEU A 23 -2.63 4.89 -7.84
C LEU A 23 -2.67 4.44 -6.38
N ILE A 24 -2.51 5.40 -5.48
CA ILE A 24 -2.62 5.23 -4.03
C ILE A 24 -3.56 6.32 -3.55
N GLN A 25 -4.77 5.96 -3.16
CA GLN A 25 -5.79 6.88 -2.68
C GLN A 25 -6.18 6.52 -1.25
N PRO A 26 -5.77 7.31 -0.24
CA PRO A 26 -6.25 7.15 1.12
C PRO A 26 -7.71 7.60 1.23
N GLU A 27 -8.56 6.72 1.77
CA GLU A 27 -9.98 6.93 2.04
C GLU A 27 -10.26 6.67 3.52
N GLY A 28 -10.12 7.71 4.35
CA GLY A 28 -10.30 7.60 5.79
C GLY A 28 -9.30 6.62 6.43
N ASN A 29 -9.79 5.44 6.83
CA ASN A 29 -8.98 4.37 7.44
C ASN A 29 -8.53 3.29 6.44
N GLU A 30 -8.88 3.45 5.17
CA GLU A 30 -8.56 2.51 4.10
C GLU A 30 -7.71 3.19 3.03
N ILE A 31 -6.97 2.42 2.26
CA ILE A 31 -6.14 2.90 1.16
C ILE A 31 -6.46 2.04 -0.05
N LEU A 32 -6.94 2.67 -1.11
CA LEU A 32 -7.15 2.06 -2.40
C LEU A 32 -5.84 2.08 -3.18
N LEU A 33 -5.38 0.90 -3.57
CA LEU A 33 -4.26 0.69 -4.46
C LEU A 33 -4.80 0.21 -5.81
N ALA A 34 -4.30 0.76 -6.91
CA ALA A 34 -4.65 0.27 -8.25
C ALA A 34 -3.41 0.18 -9.16
N ASP A 35 -3.43 -0.80 -10.07
CA ASP A 35 -2.44 -0.93 -11.14
C ASP A 35 -3.00 -0.46 -12.49
N LEU A 36 -2.13 -0.46 -13.51
CA LEU A 36 -2.47 -0.11 -14.88
C LEU A 36 -3.41 -1.13 -15.55
N LEU A 37 -3.40 -2.38 -15.07
CA LEU A 37 -4.22 -3.47 -15.62
C LEU A 37 -5.66 -3.46 -15.08
N GLY A 38 -5.99 -2.49 -14.22
CA GLY A 38 -7.31 -2.35 -13.61
C GLY A 38 -7.52 -3.20 -12.36
N LYS A 39 -6.49 -3.88 -11.86
CA LYS A 39 -6.50 -4.53 -10.55
C LYS A 39 -6.58 -3.47 -9.47
N ARG A 40 -7.42 -3.71 -8.47
CA ARG A 40 -7.61 -2.82 -7.32
C ARG A 40 -7.50 -3.62 -6.04
N GLN A 41 -6.92 -3.03 -5.00
CA GLN A 41 -6.82 -3.63 -3.69
C GLN A 41 -7.06 -2.57 -2.62
N ILE A 42 -7.91 -2.88 -1.66
CA ILE A 42 -8.16 -2.02 -0.51
C ILE A 42 -7.39 -2.60 0.67
N VAL A 43 -6.58 -1.77 1.31
CA VAL A 43 -5.86 -2.12 2.53
C VAL A 43 -6.24 -1.16 3.64
N ARG A 44 -6.46 -1.69 4.85
CA ARG A 44 -6.78 -0.86 6.02
C ARG A 44 -5.51 -0.41 6.69
N GLY A 45 -5.36 0.89 6.92
CA GLY A 45 -4.17 1.42 7.54
C GLY A 45 -3.83 2.83 7.10
N THR A 46 -2.61 3.23 7.44
CA THR A 46 -2.09 4.57 7.15
C THR A 46 -0.76 4.47 6.44
N ILE A 47 -0.51 5.38 5.49
CA ILE A 47 0.76 5.45 4.79
C ILE A 47 1.86 5.83 5.80
N LYS A 48 2.84 4.95 5.98
CA LYS A 48 3.96 5.16 6.91
C LYS A 48 5.16 5.78 6.22
N LYS A 49 5.46 5.36 4.98
CA LYS A 49 6.59 5.86 4.21
C LYS A 49 6.34 5.68 2.71
N ILE A 50 6.75 6.67 1.92
CA ILE A 50 6.87 6.55 0.46
C ILE A 50 8.33 6.83 0.10
N ASP A 51 8.97 5.90 -0.60
CA ASP A 51 10.34 5.99 -1.06
C ASP A 51 10.35 5.91 -2.59
N LEU A 52 10.34 7.08 -3.23
CA LEU A 52 10.22 7.20 -4.68
C LEU A 52 11.47 6.69 -5.41
N LEU A 53 12.64 6.78 -4.77
CA LEU A 53 13.89 6.25 -5.33
C LEU A 53 13.88 4.72 -5.35
N LYS A 54 13.26 4.09 -4.35
CA LYS A 54 13.10 2.63 -4.27
C LYS A 54 11.80 2.12 -4.88
N HIS A 55 10.96 3.00 -5.41
CA HIS A 55 9.62 2.64 -5.89
C HIS A 55 8.82 1.87 -4.82
N LEU A 56 8.91 2.29 -3.56
CA LEU A 56 8.41 1.55 -2.40
C LEU A 56 7.38 2.37 -1.63
N VAL A 57 6.25 1.76 -1.31
CA VAL A 57 5.20 2.34 -0.48
C VAL A 57 4.99 1.43 0.72
N VAL A 58 5.12 1.97 1.91
CA VAL A 58 4.97 1.25 3.18
C VAL A 58 3.73 1.76 3.89
N ILE A 59 2.82 0.84 4.18
CA ILE A 59 1.55 1.09 4.84
C ILE A 59 1.61 0.40 6.20
N ALA A 60 1.31 1.13 7.27
CA ALA A 60 1.12 0.52 8.58
C ALA A 60 -0.32 -0.02 8.65
N GLU A 61 -0.49 -1.32 8.89
CA GLU A 61 -1.82 -1.87 9.14
C GLU A 61 -2.35 -1.30 10.45
N SER A 62 -3.43 -0.54 10.39
CA SER A 62 -4.21 -0.20 11.57
C SER A 62 -5.09 -1.41 11.83
N ALA A 63 -4.66 -2.27 12.75
CA ALA A 63 -5.38 -3.49 13.11
C ALA A 63 -6.83 -3.15 13.47
N ALA A 64 -7.74 -3.36 12.52
CA ALA A 64 -9.14 -3.65 12.79
C ALA A 64 -9.29 -5.18 12.72
N CYS A 65 -8.78 -5.86 13.76
CA CYS A 65 -9.28 -7.17 14.15
C CYS A 65 -10.30 -6.88 15.25
N PRO A 66 -11.54 -7.39 15.12
CA PRO A 66 -11.79 -8.79 15.45
C PRO A 66 -12.06 -9.64 14.22
#